data_AF-A0A662G1M5-F1
#
_entry.id   AF-A0A662G1M5-F1
#
_cell.length_a   1.000
_cell.length_b   1.000
_cell.length_c   1.000
_cell.angle_alpha   90.00
_cell.angle_beta   90.00
_cell.angle_gamma   90.00
#
_symmetry.space_group_name_H-M   'P 1'
#
loop_
_entity.id
_entity.type
_entity.pdbx_description
1 polymer ?
#
loop_
_entity_poly.entity_id
_entity_poly.type
_entity_poly.pdbx_seq_one_letter_code
_entity_poly.pdbx_strand_id
1 'polypeptide(L)'
;MRPTKDLIERVMGMDVFLTDTLGIGGTIRDRLEDFIVEEIQIDGSIACKVPIVEGYKDIGDYLWIVLGKRGIDTETAVSRLARVLGISRDYLQVAGLKDSRAVTYQFVSCHGIDESRVKALMSLTDNKIFIGAILRRPFPIRPGLLFGNRFTIVIRNIKLDEEELIVRVKGFLNEIREYGGLPAFYGHQRFGTIRPNTHIIGYYIIKRNFRKAVEELVNTVYPNESDMAKEARERASEGDIKAALELMPKSLKHERIVLSHLLRRPNDFIGAIRRLPLTTKRLFVQSYQSY
;
A
#
# COMPACT_ATOMS: atom_id res chain seq x y z
N MET A 1 -15.31 9.43 -22.53
CA MET A 1 -14.68 9.58 -21.20
C MET A 1 -15.60 10.35 -20.27
N ARG A 2 -16.08 9.69 -19.22
CA ARG A 2 -17.02 10.24 -18.24
C ARG A 2 -16.29 10.93 -17.09
N PRO A 3 -16.69 12.12 -16.62
CA PRO A 3 -16.02 12.76 -15.49
C PRO A 3 -16.28 12.02 -14.16
N THR A 4 -15.29 12.02 -13.25
CA THR A 4 -15.51 11.55 -11.89
C THR A 4 -16.43 12.50 -11.13
N LYS A 5 -17.23 11.95 -10.21
CA LYS A 5 -18.03 12.72 -9.26
C LYS A 5 -17.34 12.83 -7.89
N ASP A 6 -16.27 12.07 -7.67
CA ASP A 6 -15.54 12.08 -6.40
C ASP A 6 -14.57 13.27 -6.36
N LEU A 7 -14.80 14.18 -5.41
CA LEU A 7 -13.95 15.37 -5.24
C LEU A 7 -12.53 14.99 -4.81
N ILE A 8 -12.36 13.89 -4.07
CA ILE A 8 -11.05 13.43 -3.60
C ILE A 8 -10.24 12.93 -4.80
N GLU A 9 -10.86 12.21 -5.74
CA GLU A 9 -10.21 11.77 -6.99
C GLU A 9 -9.72 12.97 -7.82
N ARG A 10 -10.57 14.00 -7.99
CA ARG A 10 -10.21 15.23 -8.71
C ARG A 10 -9.04 15.96 -8.07
N VAL A 11 -9.00 16.04 -6.73
CA VAL A 11 -7.88 16.67 -6.01
C VAL A 11 -6.55 15.98 -6.32
N MET A 12 -6.56 14.70 -6.70
CA MET A 12 -5.34 13.97 -7.09
C MET A 12 -5.18 13.81 -8.61
N GLY A 13 -5.90 14.60 -9.41
CA GLY A 13 -5.74 14.63 -10.87
C GLY A 13 -6.46 13.50 -11.61
N MET A 14 -7.31 12.73 -10.94
CA MET A 14 -8.14 11.69 -11.55
C MET A 14 -9.51 12.27 -11.93
N ASP A 15 -9.57 12.98 -13.05
CA ASP A 15 -10.78 13.74 -13.44
C ASP A 15 -11.79 12.92 -14.23
N VAL A 16 -11.37 11.85 -14.90
CA VAL A 16 -12.19 11.11 -15.87
C VAL A 16 -12.00 9.60 -15.75
N PHE A 17 -13.05 8.88 -16.12
CA PHE A 17 -13.01 7.46 -16.41
C PHE A 17 -12.68 7.23 -17.88
N LEU A 18 -11.86 6.21 -18.12
CA LEU A 18 -11.58 5.71 -19.46
C LEU A 18 -12.85 5.21 -20.15
N THR A 19 -13.73 4.55 -19.40
CA THR A 19 -14.96 3.95 -19.90
C THR A 19 -16.18 4.85 -19.75
N ASP A 20 -17.10 4.77 -20.70
CA ASP A 20 -18.39 5.45 -20.67
C ASP A 20 -19.50 4.57 -20.07
N THR A 21 -19.31 3.24 -20.03
CA THR A 21 -20.16 2.31 -19.30
C THR A 21 -20.36 2.73 -17.83
N LEU A 22 -21.62 2.72 -17.37
CA LEU A 22 -21.97 3.04 -15.99
C LEU A 22 -21.45 1.97 -15.02
N GLY A 23 -20.93 2.42 -13.87
CA GLY A 23 -20.44 1.53 -12.82
C GLY A 23 -21.56 0.66 -12.22
N ILE A 24 -21.18 -0.49 -11.67
CA ILE A 24 -22.09 -1.46 -11.06
C ILE A 24 -22.38 -1.19 -9.58
N GLY A 25 -21.66 -0.24 -8.97
CA GLY A 25 -21.73 0.04 -7.54
C GLY A 25 -21.20 -1.13 -6.70
N GLY A 26 -21.84 -1.40 -5.57
CA GLY A 26 -21.45 -2.46 -4.64
C GLY A 26 -20.29 -2.06 -3.71
N THR A 27 -19.84 -3.05 -2.93
CA THR A 27 -18.77 -2.89 -1.93
C THR A 27 -17.72 -3.97 -2.11
N ILE A 28 -16.45 -3.58 -1.94
CA ILE A 28 -15.30 -4.49 -1.92
C ILE A 28 -14.79 -4.67 -0.48
N ARG A 29 -14.08 -5.77 -0.23
CA ARG A 29 -13.46 -6.07 1.08
C ARG A 29 -14.46 -6.10 2.24
N ASP A 30 -15.70 -6.50 1.96
CA ASP A 30 -16.72 -6.73 2.99
C ASP A 30 -16.28 -7.88 3.91
N ARG A 31 -15.77 -8.96 3.31
CA ARG A 31 -15.01 -10.04 3.96
C ARG A 31 -13.55 -10.01 3.51
N LEU A 32 -12.65 -10.62 4.29
CA LEU A 32 -11.24 -10.71 3.90
C LEU A 32 -11.06 -11.59 2.65
N GLU A 33 -11.89 -12.62 2.54
CA GLU A 33 -11.93 -13.58 1.43
C GLU A 33 -12.46 -12.98 0.13
N ASP A 34 -13.07 -11.80 0.18
CA ASP A 34 -13.52 -11.08 -1.02
C ASP A 34 -12.37 -10.39 -1.76
N PHE A 35 -11.16 -10.41 -1.18
CA PHE A 35 -9.98 -9.81 -1.78
C PHE A 35 -8.79 -10.75 -1.60
N ILE A 36 -8.56 -11.58 -2.61
CA ILE A 36 -7.47 -12.55 -2.63
C ILE A 36 -6.37 -12.03 -3.54
N VAL A 37 -5.14 -12.06 -3.05
CA VAL A 37 -3.94 -11.66 -3.80
C VAL A 37 -2.96 -12.82 -3.84
N GLU A 38 -2.56 -13.23 -5.03
CA GLU A 38 -1.64 -14.35 -5.24
C GLU A 38 -0.45 -13.83 -6.04
N GLU A 39 0.76 -13.95 -5.49
CA GLU A 39 1.98 -13.49 -6.15
C GLU A 39 2.33 -14.38 -7.35
N ILE A 40 2.67 -13.75 -8.48
CA ILE A 40 3.13 -14.41 -9.69
C ILE A 40 4.62 -14.11 -9.87
N GLN A 41 5.41 -15.17 -10.03
CA GLN A 41 6.85 -15.09 -10.29
C GLN A 41 7.15 -14.96 -11.78
N ILE A 42 8.38 -14.56 -12.11
CA ILE A 42 8.84 -14.34 -13.49
C ILE A 42 8.78 -15.62 -14.32
N ASP A 43 8.97 -16.78 -13.67
CA ASP A 43 8.87 -18.09 -14.29
C ASP A 43 7.42 -18.62 -14.41
N GLY A 44 6.42 -17.80 -14.09
CA GLY A 44 5.01 -18.17 -14.12
C GLY A 44 4.52 -18.88 -12.86
N SER A 45 5.38 -19.19 -11.88
CA SER A 45 4.95 -19.82 -10.63
C SER A 45 3.98 -18.91 -9.87
N ILE A 46 2.91 -19.48 -9.31
CA ILE A 46 1.89 -18.74 -8.58
C ILE A 46 1.87 -19.20 -7.12
N ALA A 47 2.08 -18.25 -6.21
CA ALA A 47 1.86 -18.44 -4.79
C ALA A 47 0.36 -18.43 -4.54
N CYS A 48 -0.22 -19.60 -4.37
CA CYS A 48 -1.62 -19.80 -4.01
C CYS A 48 -1.73 -20.92 -2.98
N LYS A 49 -2.95 -21.21 -2.50
CA LYS A 49 -3.17 -22.26 -1.48
C LYS A 49 -2.62 -23.62 -1.90
N VAL A 50 -2.76 -23.95 -3.18
CA VAL A 50 -2.13 -25.11 -3.83
C VAL A 50 -1.22 -24.55 -4.93
N PRO A 51 0.07 -24.31 -4.64
CA PRO A 51 0.95 -23.58 -5.53
C PRO A 51 1.03 -24.21 -6.92
N ILE A 52 1.00 -23.35 -7.94
CA ILE A 52 1.19 -23.75 -9.32
C ILE A 52 2.65 -23.48 -9.65
N VAL A 53 3.41 -24.52 -9.93
CA VAL A 53 4.84 -24.46 -10.23
C VAL A 53 5.09 -25.34 -11.46
N GLU A 54 5.46 -24.72 -12.58
CA GLU A 54 5.75 -25.44 -13.82
C GLU A 54 7.26 -25.50 -14.09
N GLY A 55 7.73 -26.62 -14.66
CA GLY A 55 9.11 -26.73 -15.19
C GLY A 55 10.24 -26.68 -14.15
N TYR A 56 9.92 -26.82 -12.87
CA TYR A 56 10.85 -26.62 -11.78
C TYR A 56 11.73 -27.85 -11.48
N LYS A 57 13.01 -27.60 -11.21
CA LYS A 57 13.97 -28.59 -10.67
C LYS A 57 14.29 -28.23 -9.23
N ASP A 58 14.22 -29.22 -8.35
CA ASP A 58 14.54 -29.05 -6.93
C ASP A 58 16.05 -28.96 -6.71
N ILE A 59 16.59 -27.76 -6.89
CA ILE A 59 18.03 -27.47 -6.85
C ILE A 59 18.34 -26.22 -6.02
N GLY A 60 19.42 -26.28 -5.25
CA GLY A 60 19.97 -25.16 -4.51
C GLY A 60 19.70 -25.17 -3.01
N ASP A 61 20.29 -24.18 -2.34
CA ASP A 61 20.35 -24.08 -0.87
C ASP A 61 19.34 -23.08 -0.28
N TYR A 62 18.59 -22.38 -1.14
CA TYR A 62 17.52 -21.50 -0.70
C TYR A 62 16.20 -22.23 -0.67
N LEU A 63 15.54 -22.20 0.47
CA LEU A 63 14.20 -22.71 0.63
C LEU A 63 13.20 -21.59 0.36
N TRP A 64 12.32 -21.80 -0.61
CA TRP A 64 11.19 -20.95 -0.95
C TRP A 64 9.92 -21.57 -0.38
N ILE A 65 9.17 -20.78 0.36
CA ILE A 65 7.97 -21.18 1.08
C ILE A 65 6.83 -20.30 0.58
N VAL A 66 5.70 -20.90 0.22
CA VAL A 66 4.47 -20.14 -0.01
C VAL A 66 3.86 -19.77 1.33
N LEU A 67 3.90 -18.49 1.67
CA LEU A 67 3.30 -17.93 2.88
C LEU A 67 1.95 -17.29 2.52
N GLY A 68 0.87 -17.93 2.98
CA GLY A 68 -0.46 -17.33 3.03
C GLY A 68 -0.65 -16.55 4.32
N LYS A 69 -1.29 -15.38 4.24
CA LYS A 69 -1.71 -14.60 5.41
C LYS A 69 -3.14 -14.08 5.26
N ARG A 70 -3.83 -13.94 6.38
CA ARG A 70 -5.23 -13.48 6.46
C ARG A 70 -5.37 -12.38 7.51
N GLY A 71 -5.75 -11.18 7.07
CA GLY A 71 -6.09 -10.08 7.97
C GLY A 71 -4.92 -9.53 8.78
N ILE A 72 -3.68 -9.79 8.37
CA ILE A 72 -2.44 -9.29 9.00
C ILE A 72 -1.50 -8.73 7.92
N ASP A 73 -0.62 -7.82 8.32
CA ASP A 73 0.41 -7.28 7.45
C ASP A 73 1.53 -8.31 7.19
N THR A 74 2.34 -8.01 6.16
CA THR A 74 3.41 -8.91 5.69
C THR A 74 4.50 -9.09 6.74
N GLU A 75 4.85 -8.03 7.47
CA GLU A 75 5.93 -8.07 8.46
C GLU A 75 5.57 -8.93 9.66
N THR A 76 4.33 -8.81 10.14
CA THR A 76 3.79 -9.69 11.18
C THR A 76 3.80 -11.16 10.74
N ALA A 77 3.42 -11.45 9.50
CA ALA A 77 3.40 -12.82 8.98
C ALA A 77 4.82 -13.41 8.87
N VAL A 78 5.78 -12.65 8.32
CA VAL A 78 7.18 -13.06 8.18
C VAL A 78 7.85 -13.24 9.54
N SER A 79 7.61 -12.34 10.50
CA SER A 79 8.13 -12.44 11.86
C SER A 79 7.65 -13.70 12.58
N ARG A 80 6.37 -14.06 12.39
CA ARG A 80 5.83 -15.32 12.92
C ARG A 80 6.51 -16.53 12.28
N LEU A 81 6.72 -16.51 10.97
CA LEU A 81 7.45 -17.59 10.27
C LEU A 81 8.89 -17.73 10.80
N ALA A 82 9.63 -16.63 10.94
CA ALA A 82 11.00 -16.64 11.48
C ALA A 82 11.09 -17.23 12.88
N ARG A 83 10.19 -16.82 13.78
CA ARG A 83 10.14 -17.32 15.16
C ARG A 83 10.01 -18.84 15.19
N VAL A 84 9.20 -19.41 14.29
CA VAL A 84 9.00 -20.86 14.30
C VAL A 84 10.12 -21.62 13.59
N LEU A 85 10.69 -21.03 12.54
CA LEU A 85 11.93 -21.53 11.94
C LEU A 85 13.13 -21.46 12.90
N GLY A 86 13.00 -20.74 14.02
CA GLY A 86 14.08 -20.53 14.97
C GLY A 86 15.23 -19.71 14.39
N ILE A 87 14.93 -18.79 13.47
CA ILE A 87 15.90 -17.92 12.82
C ILE A 87 15.55 -16.45 13.03
N SER A 88 16.54 -15.57 12.86
CA SER A 88 16.25 -14.15 12.80
C SER A 88 15.38 -13.84 11.58
N ARG A 89 14.44 -12.89 11.76
CA ARG A 89 13.61 -12.32 10.70
C ARG A 89 14.47 -11.98 9.48
N ASP A 90 15.63 -11.37 9.68
CA ASP A 90 16.46 -10.84 8.58
C ASP A 90 16.96 -11.89 7.58
N TYR A 91 16.86 -13.17 7.93
CA TYR A 91 17.14 -14.29 7.00
C TYR A 91 15.96 -14.62 6.07
N LEU A 92 14.78 -14.05 6.29
CA LEU A 92 13.60 -14.21 5.43
C LEU A 92 13.47 -13.04 4.47
N GLN A 93 13.43 -13.35 3.17
CA GLN A 93 13.32 -12.35 2.10
C GLN A 93 12.00 -12.52 1.35
N VAL A 94 11.40 -11.38 0.98
CA VAL A 94 10.13 -11.28 0.26
C VAL A 94 10.25 -10.28 -0.90
N ALA A 95 9.46 -10.47 -1.95
CA ALA A 95 9.53 -9.63 -3.15
C ALA A 95 8.82 -8.28 -2.98
N GLY A 96 7.84 -8.22 -2.08
CA GLY A 96 7.10 -7.01 -1.77
C GLY A 96 6.12 -7.20 -0.62
N LEU A 97 5.55 -6.09 -0.17
CA LEU A 97 4.47 -6.09 0.82
C LEU A 97 3.14 -6.37 0.12
N LYS A 98 2.25 -7.11 0.78
CA LYS A 98 0.87 -7.36 0.32
C LYS A 98 -0.15 -6.74 1.27
N ASP A 99 -1.36 -6.50 0.77
CA ASP A 99 -2.49 -5.92 1.50
C ASP A 99 -2.77 -6.61 2.84
N SER A 100 -2.94 -5.86 3.92
CA SER A 100 -3.28 -6.42 5.24
C SER A 100 -4.74 -6.81 5.38
N ARG A 101 -5.67 -6.06 4.75
CA ARG A 101 -7.11 -6.34 4.72
C ARG A 101 -7.47 -7.22 3.51
N ALA A 102 -6.89 -8.40 3.47
CA ALA A 102 -7.02 -9.37 2.38
C ALA A 102 -6.62 -10.77 2.85
N VAL A 103 -6.87 -11.78 2.01
CA VAL A 103 -6.16 -13.07 2.03
C VAL A 103 -5.07 -13.00 0.97
N THR A 104 -3.81 -13.16 1.35
CA THR A 104 -2.70 -12.98 0.41
C THR A 104 -1.72 -14.14 0.49
N TYR A 105 -1.22 -14.57 -0.66
CA TYR A 105 -0.21 -15.62 -0.78
C TYR A 105 1.01 -15.04 -1.50
N GLN A 106 2.19 -15.26 -0.93
CA GLN A 106 3.45 -14.78 -1.49
C GLN A 106 4.57 -15.78 -1.25
N PHE A 107 5.62 -15.70 -2.05
CA PHE A 107 6.82 -16.49 -1.78
C PHE A 107 7.69 -15.78 -0.72
N VAL A 108 8.29 -16.58 0.15
CA VAL A 108 9.31 -16.17 1.13
C VAL A 108 10.49 -17.09 0.98
N SER A 109 11.71 -16.55 0.95
CA SER A 109 12.92 -17.37 0.87
C SER A 109 13.82 -17.25 2.09
N CYS A 110 14.46 -18.34 2.48
CA CYS A 110 15.54 -18.40 3.46
C CYS A 110 16.65 -19.34 3.00
N HIS A 111 17.83 -19.21 3.58
CA HIS A 111 19.00 -20.02 3.24
C HIS A 111 19.33 -21.05 4.33
N GLY A 112 19.75 -22.25 3.94
CA GLY A 112 20.33 -23.23 4.87
C GLY A 112 19.34 -23.81 5.88
N ILE A 113 18.04 -23.80 5.57
CA ILE A 113 16.99 -24.42 6.37
C ILE A 113 16.61 -25.76 5.76
N ASP A 114 16.66 -26.80 6.59
CA ASP A 114 16.22 -28.12 6.20
C ASP A 114 14.69 -28.18 6.02
N GLU A 115 14.24 -28.84 4.96
CA GLU A 115 12.83 -28.96 4.61
C GLU A 115 12.02 -29.66 5.72
N SER A 116 12.62 -30.57 6.49
CA SER A 116 11.95 -31.26 7.61
C SER A 116 11.49 -30.29 8.71
N ARG A 117 12.27 -29.23 8.98
CA ARG A 117 11.89 -28.15 9.91
C ARG A 117 10.68 -27.39 9.39
N VAL A 118 10.48 -27.38 8.06
CA VAL A 118 9.39 -26.69 7.38
C VAL A 118 8.15 -27.57 7.23
N LYS A 119 8.29 -28.89 7.05
CA LYS A 119 7.17 -29.83 7.10
C LYS A 119 6.49 -29.87 8.47
N ALA A 120 7.26 -29.72 9.55
CA ALA A 120 6.70 -29.51 10.89
C ALA A 120 5.82 -28.24 10.99
N LEU A 121 6.02 -27.26 10.11
CA LEU A 121 5.26 -26.00 10.06
C LEU A 121 3.86 -26.16 9.45
N MET A 122 3.53 -27.27 8.77
CA MET A 122 2.16 -27.45 8.27
C MET A 122 1.14 -27.46 9.43
N SER A 123 1.59 -27.84 10.63
CA SER A 123 0.84 -27.75 11.90
C SER A 123 0.59 -26.33 12.41
N LEU A 124 1.27 -25.31 11.86
CA LEU A 124 1.10 -23.88 12.22
C LEU A 124 0.01 -23.17 11.43
N THR A 125 -0.63 -23.88 10.50
CA THR A 125 -1.76 -23.30 9.78
C THR A 125 -2.83 -22.94 10.79
N ASP A 126 -2.90 -21.66 11.13
CA ASP A 126 -3.92 -21.10 11.99
C ASP A 126 -4.90 -20.29 11.13
N ASN A 127 -5.81 -19.57 11.78
CA ASN A 127 -6.79 -18.74 11.07
C ASN A 127 -6.20 -17.47 10.41
N LYS A 128 -4.89 -17.23 10.53
CA LYS A 128 -4.18 -16.03 10.06
C LYS A 128 -2.96 -16.34 9.18
N ILE A 129 -2.31 -17.48 9.34
CA ILE A 129 -1.15 -17.90 8.55
C ILE A 129 -1.43 -19.27 7.94
N PHE A 130 -1.07 -19.41 6.68
CA PHE A 130 -1.07 -20.66 5.93
C PHE A 130 0.32 -20.89 5.36
N ILE A 131 0.81 -22.12 5.47
CA ILE A 131 2.05 -22.55 4.82
C ILE A 131 1.69 -23.50 3.68
N GLY A 132 2.02 -23.10 2.47
CA GLY A 132 1.81 -23.86 1.25
C GLY A 132 3.03 -24.72 0.89
N ALA A 133 3.25 -24.88 -0.41
CA ALA A 133 4.38 -25.67 -0.92
C ALA A 133 5.74 -25.06 -0.55
N ILE A 134 6.72 -25.95 -0.54
CA ILE A 134 8.12 -25.68 -0.24
C ILE A 134 8.93 -26.10 -1.46
N LEU A 135 9.85 -25.26 -1.91
CA LEU A 135 10.66 -25.44 -3.10
C LEU A 135 12.11 -25.05 -2.78
N ARG A 136 13.14 -25.77 -3.23
CA ARG A 136 14.52 -25.25 -3.25
C ARG A 136 14.86 -24.46 -4.52
N ARG A 137 15.45 -23.29 -4.39
CA ARG A 137 15.96 -22.52 -5.53
C ARG A 137 17.44 -22.22 -5.33
N PRO A 138 18.19 -21.98 -6.42
CA PRO A 138 19.60 -21.60 -6.31
C PRO A 138 19.81 -20.12 -5.94
N PHE A 139 18.73 -19.36 -5.70
CA PHE A 139 18.79 -17.93 -5.39
C PHE A 139 17.70 -17.52 -4.40
N PRO A 140 17.91 -16.41 -3.66
CA PRO A 140 16.87 -15.85 -2.79
C PRO A 140 15.89 -14.98 -3.57
N ILE A 141 14.72 -14.76 -2.98
CA ILE A 141 13.78 -13.73 -3.37
C ILE A 141 14.34 -12.36 -3.01
N ARG A 142 14.28 -11.40 -3.93
CA ARG A 142 14.70 -10.01 -3.68
C ARG A 142 13.52 -9.05 -3.87
N PRO A 143 13.53 -7.87 -3.23
CA PRO A 143 12.54 -6.84 -3.52
C PRO A 143 12.44 -6.56 -5.02
N GLY A 144 11.22 -6.60 -5.57
CA GLY A 144 10.97 -6.46 -7.01
C GLY A 144 11.12 -7.74 -7.83
N LEU A 145 11.53 -8.86 -7.24
CA LEU A 145 11.59 -10.17 -7.90
C LEU A 145 10.19 -10.82 -7.91
N LEU A 146 9.27 -10.23 -8.67
CA LEU A 146 7.97 -10.76 -9.00
C LEU A 146 7.56 -10.26 -10.39
N PHE A 147 6.75 -11.03 -11.11
CA PHE A 147 6.13 -10.56 -12.35
C PHE A 147 4.93 -9.66 -12.05
N GLY A 148 4.10 -10.08 -11.09
CA GLY A 148 2.88 -9.36 -10.75
C GLY A 148 2.07 -10.08 -9.69
N ASN A 149 0.78 -9.74 -9.62
CA ASN A 149 -0.15 -10.38 -8.70
C ASN A 149 -1.43 -10.75 -9.44
N ARG A 150 -1.95 -11.94 -9.16
CA ARG A 150 -3.30 -12.34 -9.55
C ARG A 150 -4.27 -11.88 -8.46
N PHE A 151 -5.33 -11.19 -8.87
CA PHE A 151 -6.36 -10.72 -7.97
C PHE A 151 -7.65 -11.50 -8.21
N THR A 152 -8.26 -11.97 -7.13
CA THR A 152 -9.65 -12.42 -7.13
C THR A 152 -10.43 -11.49 -6.22
N ILE A 153 -11.34 -10.72 -6.80
CA ILE A 153 -12.12 -9.68 -6.11
C ILE A 153 -13.60 -10.01 -6.23
N VAL A 154 -14.28 -10.07 -5.08
CA VAL A 154 -15.73 -10.22 -5.00
C VAL A 154 -16.35 -8.86 -4.67
N ILE A 155 -17.26 -8.41 -5.54
CA ILE A 155 -18.03 -7.19 -5.33
C ILE A 155 -19.40 -7.61 -4.78
N ARG A 156 -19.74 -7.13 -3.58
CA ARG A 156 -21.00 -7.45 -2.88
C ARG A 156 -21.98 -6.29 -2.92
N ASN A 157 -23.21 -6.54 -2.46
CA ASN A 157 -24.23 -5.50 -2.25
C ASN A 157 -24.54 -4.67 -3.50
N ILE A 158 -24.52 -5.31 -4.67
CA ILE A 158 -24.92 -4.69 -5.95
C ILE A 158 -26.44 -4.51 -5.94
N LYS A 159 -26.89 -3.30 -6.26
CA LYS A 159 -28.32 -2.90 -6.23
C LYS A 159 -28.95 -2.89 -7.63
N LEU A 160 -28.38 -3.65 -8.55
CA LEU A 160 -28.86 -3.80 -9.92
C LEU A 160 -29.50 -5.18 -10.05
N ASP A 161 -30.46 -5.31 -10.96
CA ASP A 161 -30.90 -6.64 -11.39
C ASP A 161 -29.80 -7.35 -12.20
N GLU A 162 -29.99 -8.66 -12.39
CA GLU A 162 -28.99 -9.51 -13.04
C GLU A 162 -28.76 -9.13 -14.51
N GLU A 163 -29.82 -8.77 -15.23
CA GLU A 163 -29.74 -8.41 -16.64
C GLU A 163 -28.93 -7.13 -16.83
N GLU A 164 -29.24 -6.08 -16.07
CA GLU A 164 -28.53 -4.81 -16.10
C GLU A 164 -27.07 -4.97 -15.65
N LEU A 165 -26.81 -5.79 -14.62
CA LEU A 165 -25.46 -6.10 -14.18
C LEU A 165 -24.64 -6.75 -15.29
N ILE A 166 -25.18 -7.78 -15.97
CA ILE A 166 -24.50 -8.48 -17.06
C ILE A 166 -24.20 -7.52 -18.21
N VAL A 167 -25.16 -6.66 -18.58
CA VAL A 167 -24.97 -5.66 -19.64
C VAL A 167 -23.83 -4.70 -19.28
N ARG A 168 -23.83 -4.13 -18.07
CA ARG A 168 -22.77 -3.19 -17.63
C ARG A 168 -21.40 -3.87 -17.54
N VAL A 169 -21.30 -5.09 -17.02
CA VAL A 169 -20.01 -5.80 -16.95
C VAL A 169 -19.48 -6.10 -18.36
N LYS A 170 -20.33 -6.58 -19.28
CA LYS A 170 -19.91 -6.85 -20.66
C LYS A 170 -19.47 -5.57 -21.38
N GLY A 171 -20.23 -4.49 -21.25
CA GLY A 171 -19.88 -3.18 -21.82
C GLY A 171 -18.51 -2.71 -21.34
N PHE A 172 -18.29 -2.71 -20.02
CA PHE A 172 -17.02 -2.36 -19.41
C PHE A 172 -15.86 -3.22 -19.93
N LEU A 173 -16.02 -4.55 -19.96
CA LEU A 173 -14.96 -5.45 -20.43
C LEU A 173 -14.62 -5.25 -21.91
N ASN A 174 -15.60 -4.92 -22.75
CA ASN A 174 -15.37 -4.62 -24.16
C ASN A 174 -14.58 -3.32 -24.32
N GLU A 175 -15.01 -2.24 -23.66
CA GLU A 175 -14.30 -0.96 -23.71
C GLU A 175 -12.85 -1.11 -23.21
N ILE A 176 -12.64 -1.80 -22.08
CA ILE A 176 -11.28 -2.03 -21.54
C ILE A 176 -10.41 -2.82 -22.53
N ARG A 177 -10.96 -3.80 -23.24
CA ARG A 177 -10.21 -4.55 -24.26
C ARG A 177 -9.86 -3.67 -25.45
N GLU A 178 -10.79 -2.83 -25.92
CA GLU A 178 -10.55 -1.89 -27.02
C GLU A 178 -9.41 -0.90 -26.69
N TYR A 179 -9.34 -0.44 -25.45
CA TYR A 179 -8.26 0.43 -24.98
C TYR A 179 -6.96 -0.30 -24.61
N GLY A 180 -6.93 -1.64 -24.69
CA GLY A 180 -5.74 -2.43 -24.37
C GLY A 180 -5.44 -2.57 -22.87
N GLY A 181 -6.40 -2.25 -22.00
CA GLY A 181 -6.27 -2.41 -20.55
C GLY A 181 -6.78 -1.20 -19.75
N LEU A 182 -6.43 -1.20 -18.46
CA LEU A 182 -6.75 -0.11 -17.54
C LEU A 182 -5.59 0.89 -17.47
N PRO A 183 -5.87 2.20 -17.28
CA PRO A 183 -4.82 3.18 -17.06
C PRO A 183 -4.14 2.93 -15.72
N ALA A 184 -2.81 2.90 -15.71
CA ALA A 184 -1.99 2.61 -14.54
C ALA A 184 -1.79 3.85 -13.64
N PHE A 185 -2.87 4.37 -13.07
CA PHE A 185 -2.82 5.51 -12.14
C PHE A 185 -2.28 5.12 -10.76
N TYR A 186 -1.65 6.08 -10.09
CA TYR A 186 -1.35 5.96 -8.67
C TYR A 186 -2.63 6.18 -7.86
N GLY A 187 -2.97 5.22 -6.98
CA GLY A 187 -4.15 5.33 -6.13
C GLY A 187 -3.98 6.30 -4.95
N HIS A 188 -5.08 6.58 -4.25
CA HIS A 188 -5.19 7.49 -3.10
C HIS A 188 -4.07 7.37 -2.06
N GLN A 189 -3.60 6.14 -1.78
CA GLN A 189 -2.56 5.89 -0.79
C GLN A 189 -1.25 6.62 -1.10
N ARG A 190 -0.95 6.86 -2.39
CA ARG A 190 0.24 7.61 -2.82
C ARG A 190 0.18 9.07 -2.39
N PHE A 191 -1.03 9.63 -2.39
CA PHE A 191 -1.27 11.04 -2.10
C PHE A 191 -1.59 11.30 -0.63
N GLY A 192 -2.01 10.25 0.09
CA GLY A 192 -2.44 10.27 1.48
C GLY A 192 -3.95 10.07 1.58
N THR A 193 -4.42 9.16 2.43
CA THR A 193 -5.85 8.82 2.54
C THR A 193 -6.63 9.80 3.41
N ILE A 194 -6.04 10.23 4.52
CA ILE A 194 -6.65 11.21 5.43
C ILE A 194 -6.43 12.63 4.91
N ARG A 195 -5.21 12.91 4.42
CA ARG A 195 -4.80 14.18 3.82
C ARG A 195 -4.20 13.90 2.44
N PRO A 196 -4.96 14.05 1.34
CA PRO A 196 -4.46 13.83 -0.02
C PRO A 196 -3.62 15.02 -0.49
N ASN A 197 -2.52 15.34 0.20
CA ASN A 197 -1.78 16.59 -0.01
C ASN A 197 -0.28 16.42 -0.24
N THR A 198 0.24 15.19 -0.24
CA THR A 198 1.69 14.95 -0.43
C THR A 198 2.22 15.51 -1.76
N HIS A 199 1.42 15.49 -2.82
CA HIS A 199 1.76 16.08 -4.12
C HIS A 199 1.76 17.62 -4.07
N ILE A 200 0.88 18.25 -3.30
CA ILE A 200 0.84 19.70 -3.07
C ILE A 200 2.11 20.16 -2.34
N ILE A 201 2.51 19.42 -1.30
CA ILE A 201 3.78 19.68 -0.59
C ILE A 201 4.96 19.52 -1.56
N GLY A 202 4.96 18.47 -2.37
CA GLY A 202 5.97 18.23 -3.41
C GLY A 202 6.09 19.37 -4.42
N TYR A 203 4.96 19.85 -4.92
CA TYR A 203 4.88 21.01 -5.81
C TYR A 203 5.58 22.23 -5.21
N TYR A 204 5.25 22.59 -3.96
CA TYR A 204 5.85 23.74 -3.29
C TYR A 204 7.35 23.57 -3.05
N ILE A 205 7.82 22.35 -2.73
CA ILE A 205 9.25 22.05 -2.60
C ILE A 205 9.97 22.27 -3.93
N ILE A 206 9.43 21.78 -5.05
CA ILE A 206 10.06 21.91 -6.38
C ILE A 206 10.10 23.38 -6.82
N LYS A 207 9.04 24.14 -6.54
CA LYS A 207 9.00 25.59 -6.79
C LYS A 207 9.85 26.40 -5.80
N ARG A 208 10.58 25.75 -4.89
CA ARG A 208 11.39 26.37 -3.81
C ARG A 208 10.57 27.28 -2.88
N ASN A 209 9.25 27.09 -2.82
CA ASN A 209 8.36 27.79 -1.91
C ASN A 209 8.21 26.98 -0.60
N PHE A 210 9.29 26.95 0.18
CA PHE A 210 9.34 26.14 1.40
C PHE A 210 8.38 26.60 2.49
N ARG A 211 8.04 27.90 2.52
CA ARG A 211 7.01 28.44 3.41
C ARG A 211 5.67 27.74 3.17
N LYS A 212 5.18 27.75 1.93
CA LYS A 212 3.92 27.08 1.58
C LYS A 212 3.99 25.56 1.76
N ALA A 213 5.13 24.93 1.52
CA ALA A 213 5.30 23.50 1.78
C ALA A 213 5.12 23.15 3.27
N VAL A 214 5.66 23.99 4.15
CA VAL A 214 5.53 23.84 5.60
C VAL A 214 4.10 24.14 6.05
N GLU A 215 3.52 25.25 5.58
CA GLU A 215 2.12 25.62 5.87
C GLU A 215 1.16 24.49 5.43
N GLU A 216 1.36 23.92 4.25
CA GLU A 216 0.54 22.79 3.79
C GLU A 216 0.70 21.56 4.69
N LEU A 217 1.92 21.29 5.16
CA LEU A 217 2.20 20.16 6.03
C LEU A 217 1.59 20.33 7.43
N VAL A 218 1.65 21.53 8.03
CA VAL A 218 1.34 21.75 9.46
C VAL A 218 0.13 22.65 9.74
N ASN A 219 -0.38 23.43 8.78
CA ASN A 219 -1.47 24.40 8.98
C ASN A 219 -2.76 24.01 8.24
N THR A 220 -2.68 23.36 7.07
CA THR A 220 -3.88 23.07 6.26
C THR A 220 -4.75 22.00 6.90
N VAL A 221 -6.02 22.34 7.19
CA VAL A 221 -7.01 21.42 7.77
C VAL A 221 -7.72 20.61 6.68
N TYR A 222 -7.85 19.29 6.91
CA TYR A 222 -8.67 18.41 6.08
C TYR A 222 -9.89 17.84 6.84
N PRO A 223 -11.03 17.58 6.17
CA PRO A 223 -12.27 17.15 6.84
C PRO A 223 -12.14 15.86 7.64
N ASN A 224 -11.34 14.91 7.16
CA ASN A 224 -11.21 13.56 7.71
C ASN A 224 -10.20 13.46 8.86
N GLU A 225 -9.64 14.57 9.32
CA GLU A 225 -8.74 14.62 10.48
C GLU A 225 -9.50 14.57 11.81
N SER A 226 -8.83 14.16 12.89
CA SER A 226 -9.40 14.25 14.24
C SER A 226 -9.51 15.70 14.69
N ASP A 227 -10.49 16.03 15.53
CA ASP A 227 -10.73 17.41 15.98
C ASP A 227 -9.49 18.03 16.66
N MET A 228 -8.80 17.24 17.49
CA MET A 228 -7.53 17.67 18.11
C MET A 228 -6.44 17.99 17.07
N ALA A 229 -6.39 17.27 15.95
CA ALA A 229 -5.45 17.58 14.87
C ALA A 229 -5.87 18.85 14.12
N LYS A 230 -7.18 19.05 13.88
CA LYS A 230 -7.70 20.27 13.26
C LYS A 230 -7.36 21.50 14.09
N GLU A 231 -7.65 21.47 15.39
CA GLU A 231 -7.33 22.56 16.31
C GLU A 231 -5.82 22.86 16.34
N ALA A 232 -4.98 21.82 16.43
CA ALA A 232 -3.53 22.01 16.40
C ALA A 232 -3.04 22.73 15.13
N ARG A 233 -3.65 22.45 13.98
CA ARG A 233 -3.33 23.08 12.69
C ARG A 233 -3.84 24.52 12.60
N GLU A 234 -5.02 24.79 13.13
CA GLU A 234 -5.58 26.14 13.24
C GLU A 234 -4.66 27.04 14.08
N ARG A 235 -4.25 26.58 15.27
CA ARG A 235 -3.25 27.28 16.10
C ARG A 235 -1.94 27.53 15.36
N ALA A 236 -1.46 26.55 14.58
CA ALA A 236 -0.26 26.70 13.78
C ALA A 236 -0.43 27.79 12.70
N SER A 237 -1.62 27.90 12.11
CA SER A 237 -1.95 28.90 11.10
C SER A 237 -2.05 30.33 11.67
N GLU A 238 -2.51 30.45 12.91
CA GLU A 238 -2.51 31.70 13.68
C GLU A 238 -1.10 32.12 14.15
N GLY A 239 -0.11 31.23 14.02
CA GLY A 239 1.27 31.46 14.43
C GLY A 239 1.58 31.04 15.87
N ASP A 240 0.61 30.47 16.61
CA ASP A 240 0.84 29.88 17.93
C ASP A 240 1.45 28.48 17.81
N ILE A 241 2.72 28.45 17.42
CA ILE A 241 3.49 27.20 17.21
C ILE A 241 3.60 26.37 18.49
N LYS A 242 3.59 27.02 19.66
CA LYS A 242 3.70 26.32 20.95
C LYS A 242 2.43 25.54 21.24
N ALA A 243 1.26 26.20 21.20
CA ALA A 243 -0.02 25.52 21.40
C ALA A 243 -0.26 24.45 20.32
N ALA A 244 0.07 24.76 19.06
CA ALA A 244 0.02 23.78 17.98
C ALA A 244 0.83 22.51 18.29
N LEU A 245 2.07 22.65 18.77
CA LEU A 245 2.93 21.51 19.10
C LEU A 245 2.43 20.71 20.30
N GLU A 246 1.81 21.36 21.29
CA GLU A 246 1.23 20.69 22.46
C GLU A 246 0.00 19.87 22.08
N LEU A 247 -0.89 20.42 21.23
CA LEU A 247 -2.09 19.76 20.74
C LEU A 247 -1.82 18.69 19.67
N MET A 248 -0.77 18.86 18.86
CA MET A 248 -0.49 17.97 17.72
C MET A 248 -0.35 16.49 18.17
N PRO A 249 -1.17 15.55 17.66
CA PRO A 249 -1.12 14.16 18.08
C PRO A 249 0.28 13.53 18.00
N LYS A 250 0.65 12.71 19.00
CA LYS A 250 1.97 12.04 19.06
C LYS A 250 2.24 11.12 17.86
N SER A 251 1.20 10.61 17.20
CA SER A 251 1.28 9.81 15.98
C SER A 251 1.77 10.62 14.77
N LEU A 252 1.51 11.94 14.73
CA LEU A 252 1.90 12.86 13.64
C LEU A 252 3.35 13.34 13.80
N LYS A 253 4.28 12.39 13.70
CA LYS A 253 5.71 12.60 13.98
C LYS A 253 6.33 13.66 13.07
N HIS A 254 5.96 13.70 11.80
CA HIS A 254 6.55 14.62 10.81
C HIS A 254 6.17 16.07 11.10
N GLU A 255 4.90 16.32 11.37
CA GLU A 255 4.36 17.62 11.75
C GLU A 255 5.01 18.12 13.04
N ARG A 256 5.12 17.25 14.06
CA ARG A 256 5.78 17.59 15.32
C ARG A 256 7.25 17.95 15.14
N ILE A 257 7.98 17.26 14.26
CA ILE A 257 9.39 17.59 13.94
C ILE A 257 9.48 19.01 13.37
N VAL A 258 8.59 19.36 12.45
CA VAL A 258 8.55 20.67 11.79
C VAL A 258 8.18 21.77 12.79
N LEU A 259 7.10 21.61 13.54
CA LEU A 259 6.67 22.56 14.57
C LEU A 259 7.75 22.78 15.65
N SER A 260 8.40 21.70 16.10
CA SER A 260 9.51 21.79 17.07
C SER A 260 10.70 22.58 16.54
N HIS A 261 10.99 22.49 15.23
CA HIS A 261 12.04 23.28 14.60
C HIS A 261 11.66 24.76 14.52
N LEU A 262 10.44 25.05 14.06
CA LEU A 262 9.94 26.43 13.92
C LEU A 262 9.80 27.15 15.27
N LEU A 263 9.48 26.43 16.35
CA LEU A 263 9.44 26.99 17.70
C LEU A 263 10.81 27.52 18.14
N ARG A 264 11.90 26.86 17.72
CA ARG A 264 13.28 27.25 18.06
C ARG A 264 13.90 28.21 17.06
N ARG A 265 13.51 28.10 15.79
CA ARG A 265 14.02 28.88 14.66
C ARG A 265 12.83 29.38 13.83
N PRO A 266 12.18 30.47 14.28
CA PRO A 266 11.08 31.06 13.54
C PRO A 266 11.49 31.42 12.11
N ASN A 267 10.59 31.23 11.14
CA ASN A 267 10.79 31.49 9.72
C ASN A 267 11.87 30.65 8.99
N ASP A 268 12.53 29.68 9.64
CA ASP A 268 13.46 28.76 8.97
C ASP A 268 12.73 27.55 8.36
N PHE A 269 11.94 27.82 7.32
CA PHE A 269 11.15 26.79 6.63
C PHE A 269 12.02 25.76 5.89
N ILE A 270 13.16 26.19 5.34
CA ILE A 270 14.12 25.31 4.67
C ILE A 270 14.71 24.33 5.69
N GLY A 271 15.16 24.83 6.84
CA GLY A 271 15.65 24.01 7.94
C GLY A 271 14.58 23.05 8.46
N ALA A 272 13.34 23.50 8.59
CA ALA A 272 12.22 22.67 9.04
C ALA A 272 11.98 21.47 8.11
N ILE A 273 11.95 21.69 6.78
CA ILE A 273 11.84 20.59 5.80
C ILE A 273 13.07 19.68 5.85
N ARG A 274 14.29 20.24 6.02
CA ARG A 274 15.52 19.44 6.09
C ARG A 274 15.54 18.44 7.25
N ARG A 275 14.86 18.77 8.37
CA ARG A 275 14.72 17.88 9.53
C ARG A 275 13.92 16.61 9.25
N LEU A 276 13.08 16.59 8.21
CA LEU A 276 12.32 15.41 7.84
C LEU A 276 13.24 14.30 7.31
N PRO A 277 12.89 13.01 7.54
CA PRO A 277 13.61 11.88 6.95
C PRO A 277 13.75 11.99 5.44
N LEU A 278 14.84 11.44 4.89
CA LEU A 278 15.08 11.45 3.45
C LEU A 278 13.95 10.76 2.66
N THR A 279 13.41 9.66 3.21
CA THR A 279 12.29 8.92 2.64
C THR A 279 11.04 9.80 2.51
N THR A 280 10.69 10.55 3.55
CA THR A 280 9.55 11.49 3.53
C THR A 280 9.74 12.61 2.52
N LYS A 281 10.94 13.20 2.45
CA LYS A 281 11.25 14.26 1.46
C LYS A 281 11.14 13.75 0.03
N ARG A 282 11.64 12.54 -0.24
CA ARG A 282 11.51 11.88 -1.55
C ARG A 282 10.05 11.58 -1.87
N LEU A 283 9.27 11.11 -0.89
CA LEU A 283 7.84 10.86 -1.07
C LEU A 283 7.12 12.09 -1.61
N PHE A 284 7.29 13.28 -1.02
CA PHE A 284 6.60 14.48 -1.51
C PHE A 284 6.89 14.78 -2.98
N VAL A 285 8.17 14.77 -3.36
CA VAL A 285 8.60 15.04 -4.74
C VAL A 285 8.05 13.96 -5.70
N GLN A 286 8.15 12.70 -5.31
CA GLN A 286 7.66 11.60 -6.14
C GLN A 286 6.13 11.57 -6.23
N SER A 287 5.41 11.98 -5.18
CA SER A 287 3.96 12.12 -5.22
C SER A 287 3.56 13.24 -6.18
N TYR A 288 4.31 14.33 -6.28
CA TYR A 288 4.06 15.34 -7.31
C TYR A 288 4.39 14.85 -8.72
N GLN A 289 5.40 13.99 -8.91
CA GLN A 289 5.65 13.34 -10.21
C GLN A 289 4.54 12.35 -10.59
N SER A 290 3.85 11.78 -9.60
CA SER A 290 2.71 10.90 -9.80
C SER A 290 1.41 11.64 -10.14
N TYR A 291 1.33 12.94 -9.84
CA TYR A 291 0.19 13.84 -10.10
C TYR A 291 0.34 14.48 -11.48
#